data_AF-A0A7C4W7A8-F1
#
_entry.id   AF-A0A7C4W7A8-F1
#
_cell.length_a   1.000
_cell.length_b   1.000
_cell.length_c   1.000
_cell.angle_alpha   90.00
_cell.angle_beta   90.00
_cell.angle_gamma   90.00
#
_symmetry.space_group_name_H-M   'P 1'
#
loop_
_entity.id
_entity.type
_entity.pdbx_description
1 polymer ?
#
loop_
_entity_poly.entity_id
_entity_poly.type
_entity_poly.pdbx_seq_one_letter_code
_entity_poly.pdbx_strand_id
1 'polypeptide(L)'
;MKSFILGLGTMVASVTIGSLLAFSSEAWSAELPLQVGLLKMLHDIYSFLLTPLSSALGAPSLGGGIYLGIWPLIIWIVSSAFVGLLTGEPYRAAKIVFTSTLIIFSFWIFSNFMLYPVRSDNLAWLSEVDRLMSDLFLYRSLDIVFFLAVPSIVSATAAFLIFYIVSSRSKISELKEEQYPAW
;
A
#
# COMPACT_ATOMS: atom_id res chain seq x y z
N MET A 1 16.08 7.91 12.41
CA MET A 1 15.19 6.82 12.88
C MET A 1 13.75 7.26 13.12
N LYS A 2 13.46 8.22 14.03
CA LYS A 2 12.06 8.65 14.33
C LYS A 2 11.26 9.02 13.08
N SER A 3 11.86 9.83 12.21
CA SER A 3 11.25 10.31 10.97
C SER A 3 11.07 9.23 9.88
N PHE A 4 11.77 8.10 10.00
CA PHE A 4 11.57 6.92 9.14
C PHE A 4 10.39 6.09 9.65
N ILE A 5 10.33 5.83 10.97
CA ILE A 5 9.23 5.11 11.61
C ILE A 5 7.90 5.84 11.40
N LEU A 6 7.89 7.16 11.55
CA LEU A 6 6.71 7.97 11.25
C LEU A 6 6.26 7.81 9.79
N GLY A 7 7.20 7.88 8.84
CA GLY A 7 6.88 7.66 7.42
C GLY A 7 6.32 6.26 7.15
N LEU A 8 6.86 5.22 7.80
CA LEU A 8 6.33 3.86 7.69
C LEU A 8 4.90 3.80 8.19
N GLY A 9 4.65 4.35 9.38
CA GLY A 9 3.33 4.41 10.00
C GLY A 9 2.33 5.19 9.15
N THR A 10 2.73 6.34 8.61
CA THR A 10 1.90 7.15 7.72
C THR A 10 1.54 6.38 6.44
N MET A 11 2.50 5.70 5.82
CA MET A 11 2.24 4.91 4.62
C MET A 11 1.23 3.79 4.91
N VAL A 12 1.50 2.96 5.92
CA VAL A 12 0.60 1.86 6.30
C VAL A 12 -0.79 2.40 6.65
N ALA A 13 -0.87 3.41 7.51
CA ALA A 13 -2.15 4.01 7.90
C ALA A 13 -2.92 4.57 6.71
N SER A 14 -2.26 5.29 5.80
CA SER A 14 -2.92 5.87 4.61
C SER A 14 -3.49 4.79 3.69
N VAL A 15 -2.75 3.70 3.49
CA VAL A 15 -3.18 2.57 2.67
C VAL A 15 -4.33 1.82 3.34
N THR A 16 -4.23 1.56 4.64
CA THR A 16 -5.32 0.92 5.41
C THR A 16 -6.58 1.77 5.38
N ILE A 17 -6.48 3.07 5.65
CA ILE A 17 -7.64 3.99 5.63
C ILE A 17 -8.23 4.09 4.23
N GLY A 18 -7.40 4.28 3.19
CA GLY A 18 -7.88 4.34 1.80
C GLY A 18 -8.63 3.08 1.41
N SER A 19 -8.16 1.92 1.87
CA SER A 19 -8.82 0.65 1.62
C SER A 19 -10.11 0.50 2.41
N LEU A 20 -10.14 0.89 3.68
CA LEU A 20 -11.36 0.90 4.49
C LEU A 20 -12.47 1.75 3.87
N LEU A 21 -12.11 2.86 3.22
CA LEU A 21 -13.07 3.72 2.53
C LEU A 21 -13.56 3.10 1.21
N ALA A 22 -12.71 2.34 0.52
CA ALA A 22 -13.07 1.67 -0.73
C ALA A 22 -13.83 0.35 -0.51
N PHE A 23 -13.71 -0.24 0.67
CA PHE A 23 -14.29 -1.52 1.01
C PHE A 23 -15.73 -1.36 1.52
N SER A 24 -16.71 -1.90 0.78
CA SER A 24 -18.12 -1.87 1.18
C SER A 24 -18.41 -2.85 2.32
N SER A 25 -19.29 -2.45 3.24
CA SER A 25 -19.53 -2.97 4.59
C SER A 25 -20.03 -4.43 4.74
N GLU A 26 -19.97 -5.27 3.71
CA GLU A 26 -20.53 -6.64 3.77
C GLU A 26 -19.61 -7.68 4.43
N ALA A 27 -18.38 -7.30 4.78
CA ALA A 27 -17.37 -8.26 5.27
C ALA A 27 -17.35 -8.50 6.79
N TRP A 28 -18.12 -7.73 7.57
CA TRP A 28 -18.16 -7.93 9.02
C TRP A 28 -19.11 -9.07 9.38
N SER A 29 -18.57 -10.25 9.65
CA SER A 29 -19.34 -11.34 10.26
C SER A 29 -19.51 -11.06 11.75
N ALA A 30 -20.74 -10.79 12.18
CA ALA A 30 -21.11 -10.62 13.59
C ALA A 30 -20.92 -11.91 14.43
N GLU A 31 -20.63 -13.04 13.78
CA GLU A 31 -20.44 -14.34 14.41
C GLU A 31 -19.00 -14.56 14.93
N LEU A 32 -18.04 -13.73 14.49
CA LEU A 32 -16.65 -13.85 14.91
C LEU A 32 -16.34 -13.01 16.15
N PRO A 33 -15.47 -13.49 17.07
CA PRO A 33 -14.91 -12.65 18.12
C PRO A 33 -14.24 -11.40 17.53
N LEU A 34 -14.41 -10.24 18.18
CA LEU A 34 -13.93 -8.93 17.69
C LEU A 34 -12.50 -8.96 17.13
N GLN A 35 -11.58 -9.60 17.83
CA GLN A 35 -10.16 -9.69 17.45
C GLN A 35 -9.97 -10.47 16.15
N VAL A 36 -10.71 -11.56 15.97
CA VAL A 36 -10.68 -12.40 14.77
C VAL A 36 -11.37 -11.70 13.61
N GLY A 37 -12.49 -11.01 13.87
CA GLY A 37 -13.18 -10.18 12.89
C GLY A 37 -12.29 -9.06 12.34
N LEU A 38 -11.58 -8.34 13.22
CA LEU A 38 -10.62 -7.30 12.81
C LEU A 38 -9.45 -7.87 12.00
N LEU A 39 -8.90 -9.00 12.43
CA LEU A 39 -7.82 -9.66 11.69
C LEU A 39 -8.27 -10.09 10.29
N LYS A 40 -9.47 -10.68 10.19
CA LYS A 40 -10.07 -11.07 8.91
C LYS A 40 -10.31 -9.87 8.01
N MET A 41 -10.88 -8.80 8.56
CA MET A 41 -11.13 -7.57 7.82
C MET A 41 -9.83 -6.95 7.27
N LEU A 42 -8.77 -6.87 8.07
CA LEU A 42 -7.45 -6.40 7.59
C LEU A 42 -6.85 -7.36 6.55
N HIS A 43 -7.01 -8.66 6.75
CA HIS A 43 -6.58 -9.67 5.78
C HIS A 43 -7.26 -9.47 4.43
N ASP A 44 -8.59 -9.36 4.40
CA ASP A 44 -9.38 -9.20 3.18
C ASP A 44 -9.05 -7.90 2.44
N ILE A 45 -8.90 -6.80 3.19
CA ILE A 45 -8.47 -5.50 2.66
C ILE A 45 -7.10 -5.60 2.00
N TYR A 46 -6.14 -6.27 2.64
CA TYR A 46 -4.81 -6.40 2.06
C TYR A 46 -4.77 -7.40 0.89
N SER A 47 -5.57 -8.48 0.91
CA SER A 47 -5.76 -9.37 -0.25
C SER A 47 -6.16 -8.58 -1.49
N PHE A 48 -7.06 -7.62 -1.33
CA PHE A 48 -7.48 -6.74 -2.41
C PHE A 48 -6.36 -5.83 -2.94
N LEU A 49 -5.58 -5.22 -2.05
CA LEU A 49 -4.48 -4.33 -2.43
C LEU A 49 -3.34 -5.03 -3.16
N LEU A 50 -3.21 -6.34 -3.00
CA LEU A 50 -2.19 -7.14 -3.65
C LEU A 50 -2.51 -7.46 -5.12
N THR A 51 -3.69 -7.10 -5.64
CA THR A 51 -4.06 -7.31 -7.06
C THR A 51 -4.42 -6.03 -7.80
N PRO A 52 -3.59 -4.97 -7.78
CA PRO A 52 -3.97 -3.66 -8.28
C PRO A 52 -4.26 -3.62 -9.79
N LEU A 53 -3.43 -4.26 -10.62
CA LEU A 53 -3.62 -4.32 -12.07
C LEU A 53 -4.77 -5.25 -12.44
N SER A 54 -4.80 -6.44 -11.86
CA SER A 54 -5.86 -7.40 -12.17
C SER A 54 -7.25 -6.85 -11.82
N SER A 55 -7.38 -6.18 -10.67
CA SER A 55 -8.63 -5.50 -10.29
C SER A 55 -8.99 -4.39 -11.29
N ALA A 56 -8.02 -3.66 -11.83
CA ALA A 56 -8.30 -2.63 -12.84
C ALA A 56 -8.71 -3.23 -14.20
N LEU A 57 -8.32 -4.47 -14.48
CA LEU A 57 -8.61 -5.18 -15.72
C LEU A 57 -9.92 -5.99 -15.69
N GLY A 58 -10.71 -5.91 -14.62
CA GLY A 58 -11.97 -6.66 -14.53
C GLY A 58 -11.89 -7.98 -13.75
N ALA A 59 -10.71 -8.37 -13.24
CA ALA A 59 -10.56 -9.63 -12.52
C ALA A 59 -10.97 -9.49 -11.04
N PRO A 60 -11.54 -10.53 -10.42
CA PRO A 60 -11.84 -10.53 -8.99
C PRO A 60 -10.56 -10.39 -8.16
N SER A 61 -10.68 -10.01 -6.88
CA SER A 61 -9.53 -9.98 -5.98
C SER A 61 -8.96 -11.38 -5.72
N LEU A 62 -7.77 -11.44 -5.09
CA LEU A 62 -7.11 -12.69 -4.73
C LEU A 62 -8.08 -13.70 -4.14
N GLY A 63 -8.06 -14.91 -4.70
CA GLY A 63 -8.93 -15.97 -4.24
C GLY A 63 -10.40 -15.82 -4.66
N GLY A 64 -10.72 -15.03 -5.68
CA GLY A 64 -12.09 -14.91 -6.21
C GLY A 64 -13.00 -14.01 -5.37
N GLY A 65 -12.42 -13.07 -4.64
CA GLY A 65 -13.17 -12.10 -3.84
C GLY A 65 -13.79 -10.97 -4.67
N ILE A 66 -14.17 -9.89 -3.98
CA ILE A 66 -14.94 -8.78 -4.56
C ILE A 66 -14.15 -8.07 -5.68
N TYR A 67 -14.86 -7.75 -6.76
CA TYR A 67 -14.35 -6.86 -7.81
C TYR A 67 -14.38 -5.41 -7.35
N LEU A 68 -13.21 -4.77 -7.28
CA LEU A 68 -13.05 -3.41 -6.75
C LEU A 68 -12.47 -2.44 -7.80
N GLY A 69 -12.38 -2.86 -9.07
CA GLY A 69 -12.00 -2.00 -10.18
C GLY A 69 -10.66 -1.28 -9.96
N ILE A 70 -10.64 0.03 -10.21
CA ILE A 70 -9.42 0.85 -10.17
C ILE A 70 -9.00 1.29 -8.76
N TRP A 71 -9.80 1.03 -7.73
CA TRP A 71 -9.53 1.47 -6.36
C TRP A 71 -8.15 1.09 -5.78
N PRO A 72 -7.63 -0.14 -5.95
CA PRO A 72 -6.36 -0.51 -5.34
C PRO A 72 -5.20 0.27 -5.96
N LEU A 73 -5.28 0.56 -7.27
CA LEU A 73 -4.33 1.44 -7.95
C LEU A 73 -4.35 2.84 -7.36
N ILE A 74 -5.54 3.43 -7.22
CA ILE A 74 -5.70 4.78 -6.68
C ILE A 74 -5.12 4.87 -5.28
N ILE A 75 -5.44 3.91 -4.40
CA ILE A 75 -4.95 3.89 -3.02
C ILE A 75 -3.42 3.84 -2.99
N TRP A 76 -2.81 2.91 -3.73
CA TRP A 76 -1.35 2.81 -3.79
C TRP A 76 -0.69 4.07 -4.33
N ILE A 77 -1.20 4.64 -5.42
CA ILE A 77 -0.62 5.83 -6.05
C ILE A 77 -0.75 7.04 -5.14
N VAL A 78 -1.94 7.31 -4.59
CA VAL A 78 -2.22 8.48 -3.75
C VAL A 78 -1.42 8.41 -2.45
N SER A 79 -1.44 7.28 -1.74
CA SER A 79 -0.67 7.09 -0.51
C SER A 79 0.83 7.27 -0.73
N SER A 80 1.35 6.70 -1.82
CA SER A 80 2.78 6.78 -2.12
C SER A 80 3.22 8.18 -2.52
N ALA A 81 2.41 8.86 -3.36
CA ALA A 81 2.67 10.24 -3.74
C ALA A 81 2.64 11.14 -2.51
N PHE A 82 1.67 10.96 -1.61
CA PHE A 82 1.58 11.71 -0.35
C PHE A 82 2.83 11.55 0.51
N VAL A 83 3.33 10.32 0.70
CA VAL A 83 4.59 10.07 1.42
C VAL A 83 5.78 10.70 0.72
N GLY A 84 5.83 10.66 -0.61
CA GLY A 84 6.85 11.35 -1.41
C GLY A 84 6.87 12.86 -1.16
N LEU A 85 5.70 13.51 -1.21
CA LEU A 85 5.57 14.93 -0.96
C LEU A 85 5.96 15.30 0.48
N LEU A 86 5.56 14.49 1.47
CA LEU A 86 5.89 14.74 2.88
C LEU A 86 7.38 14.58 3.20
N THR A 87 8.07 13.70 2.50
CA THR A 87 9.48 13.40 2.78
C THR A 87 10.42 14.34 2.05
N GLY A 88 10.08 14.78 0.84
CA GLY A 88 10.89 15.71 0.04
C GLY A 88 12.25 15.17 -0.41
N GLU A 89 12.55 13.91 -0.12
CA GLU A 89 13.81 13.23 -0.41
C GLU A 89 13.54 11.93 -1.19
N PRO A 90 13.87 11.85 -2.49
CA PRO A 90 13.47 10.72 -3.35
C PRO A 90 13.90 9.35 -2.84
N TYR A 91 15.17 9.21 -2.45
CA TYR A 91 15.71 7.95 -1.95
C TYR A 91 15.02 7.49 -0.66
N ARG A 92 14.74 8.45 0.25
CA ARG A 92 14.10 8.17 1.52
C ARG A 92 12.62 7.83 1.36
N ALA A 93 11.91 8.54 0.48
CA ALA A 93 10.53 8.26 0.10
C ALA A 93 10.38 6.82 -0.41
N ALA A 94 11.19 6.46 -1.43
CA ALA A 94 11.17 5.13 -2.03
C ALA A 94 11.44 4.03 -1.01
N LYS A 95 12.43 4.25 -0.13
CA LYS A 95 12.78 3.28 0.92
C LYS A 95 11.66 3.09 1.93
N ILE A 96 11.03 4.18 2.38
CA ILE A 96 9.88 4.11 3.30
C ILE A 96 8.75 3.34 2.65
N VAL A 97 8.34 3.72 1.45
CA VAL A 97 7.22 3.09 0.74
C VAL A 97 7.51 1.62 0.46
N PHE A 98 8.69 1.27 -0.04
CA PHE A 98 9.07 -0.12 -0.29
C PHE A 98 9.01 -0.97 0.98
N THR A 99 9.55 -0.43 2.08
CA THR A 99 9.55 -1.14 3.37
C THR A 99 8.13 -1.31 3.91
N SER A 100 7.28 -0.28 3.82
CA SER A 100 5.87 -0.37 4.20
C SER A 100 5.10 -1.40 3.37
N THR A 101 5.36 -1.47 2.08
CA THR A 101 4.78 -2.48 1.20
C THR A 101 5.17 -3.89 1.65
N LEU A 102 6.44 -4.13 1.98
CA LEU A 102 6.89 -5.42 2.52
C LEU A 102 6.27 -5.75 3.87
N ILE A 103 6.04 -4.75 4.74
CA ILE A 103 5.35 -4.93 6.02
C ILE A 103 3.89 -5.37 5.78
N ILE A 104 3.17 -4.70 4.87
CA ILE A 104 1.80 -5.04 4.52
C ILE A 104 1.73 -6.46 3.95
N PHE A 105 2.65 -6.80 3.03
CA PHE A 105 2.70 -8.14 2.44
C PHE A 105 3.03 -9.22 3.47
N SER A 106 3.99 -8.97 4.37
CA SER A 106 4.34 -9.89 5.44
C SER A 106 3.20 -10.07 6.43
N PHE A 107 2.47 -9.00 6.76
CA PHE A 107 1.27 -9.07 7.59
C PHE A 107 0.18 -9.88 6.90
N TRP A 108 -0.03 -9.71 5.59
CA TRP A 108 -0.99 -10.49 4.83
C TRP A 108 -0.66 -11.99 4.88
N ILE A 109 0.61 -12.36 4.66
CA ILE A 109 1.06 -13.76 4.83
C ILE A 109 0.80 -14.24 6.25
N PHE A 110 1.21 -13.48 7.26
CA PHE A 110 1.06 -13.85 8.67
C PHE A 110 -0.41 -14.02 9.08
N SER A 111 -1.30 -13.16 8.60
CA SER A 111 -2.72 -13.23 8.88
C SER A 111 -3.38 -14.50 8.34
N ASN A 112 -2.89 -15.07 7.22
CA ASN A 112 -3.35 -16.39 6.73
C ASN A 112 -3.10 -17.52 7.75
N PHE A 113 -1.96 -17.49 8.45
CA PHE A 113 -1.65 -18.47 9.49
C PHE A 113 -2.47 -18.24 10.74
N MET A 114 -2.72 -16.98 11.11
CA MET A 114 -3.50 -16.65 12.30
C MET A 114 -5.00 -16.88 12.12
N LEU A 115 -5.51 -16.87 10.89
CA LEU A 115 -6.90 -17.23 10.57
C LEU A 115 -7.12 -18.75 10.47
N TYR A 116 -6.07 -19.56 10.60
CA TYR A 116 -6.16 -21.02 10.63
C TYR A 116 -7.22 -21.56 11.60
N PRO A 117 -7.28 -21.12 12.88
CA PRO A 117 -8.24 -21.68 13.85
C PRO A 117 -9.70 -21.40 13.51
N VAL A 118 -9.97 -20.47 12.58
CA VAL A 118 -11.32 -20.17 12.09
C VAL A 118 -11.79 -21.23 11.08
N ARG A 119 -10.85 -21.95 10.44
CA ARG A 119 -11.17 -23.05 9.53
C ARG A 119 -11.22 -24.35 10.32
N SER A 120 -12.29 -25.10 10.13
CA SER A 120 -12.55 -26.35 10.86
C SER A 120 -11.71 -27.54 10.39
N ASP A 121 -11.02 -27.45 9.26
CA ASP A 121 -10.25 -28.54 8.64
C ASP A 121 -8.87 -28.06 8.13
N ASN A 122 -7.82 -28.77 8.52
CA ASN A 122 -6.43 -28.54 8.13
C ASN A 122 -6.25 -28.63 6.61
N LEU A 123 -6.93 -29.57 5.95
CA LEU A 123 -6.88 -29.75 4.50
C LEU A 123 -7.55 -28.58 3.77
N ALA A 124 -8.68 -28.09 4.31
CA ALA A 124 -9.34 -26.89 3.81
C ALA A 124 -8.47 -25.64 3.97
N TRP A 125 -7.69 -25.53 5.05
CA TRP A 125 -6.75 -24.43 5.19
C TRP A 125 -5.57 -24.53 4.22
N LEU A 126 -4.92 -25.68 4.12
CA LEU A 126 -3.77 -25.89 3.23
C LEU A 126 -4.13 -25.65 1.77
N SER A 127 -5.26 -26.19 1.32
CA SER A 127 -5.74 -26.00 -0.06
C SER A 127 -6.00 -24.53 -0.38
N GLU A 128 -6.52 -23.77 0.57
CA GLU A 128 -6.79 -22.35 0.37
C GLU A 128 -5.51 -21.50 0.39
N VAL A 129 -4.53 -21.83 1.25
CA VAL A 129 -3.21 -21.19 1.19
C VAL A 129 -2.53 -21.48 -0.15
N ASP A 130 -2.57 -22.74 -0.60
CA ASP A 130 -2.03 -23.15 -1.90
C ASP A 130 -2.72 -22.42 -3.05
N ARG A 131 -4.04 -22.28 -2.98
CA ARG A 131 -4.83 -21.54 -3.97
C ARG A 131 -4.45 -20.06 -4.01
N LEU A 132 -4.37 -19.39 -2.86
CA LEU A 132 -4.01 -17.96 -2.79
C LEU A 132 -2.58 -17.70 -3.27
N MET A 133 -1.64 -18.56 -2.87
CA MET A 133 -0.24 -18.44 -3.29
C MET A 133 -0.09 -18.74 -4.78
N SER A 134 -0.77 -19.77 -5.30
CA SER A 134 -0.76 -20.08 -6.73
C SER A 134 -1.39 -18.95 -7.56
N ASP A 135 -2.54 -18.41 -7.15
CA ASP A 135 -3.18 -17.25 -7.80
C ASP A 135 -2.20 -16.06 -7.84
N LEU A 136 -1.59 -15.72 -6.71
CA LEU A 136 -0.68 -14.57 -6.61
C LEU A 136 0.60 -14.76 -7.45
N PHE A 137 1.32 -15.86 -7.25
CA PHE A 137 2.66 -16.05 -7.82
C PHE A 137 2.66 -16.55 -9.27
N LEU A 138 1.67 -17.35 -9.66
CA LEU A 138 1.63 -17.95 -11.00
C LEU A 138 0.77 -17.13 -11.97
N TYR A 139 -0.40 -16.66 -11.53
CA TYR A 139 -1.36 -16.01 -12.41
C TYR A 139 -1.32 -14.48 -12.34
N ARG A 140 -0.82 -13.92 -11.23
CA ARG A 140 -0.81 -12.48 -10.96
C ARG A 140 0.58 -11.92 -10.65
N SER A 141 1.62 -12.51 -11.23
CA SER A 141 3.01 -12.06 -11.05
C SER A 141 3.23 -10.59 -11.39
N LEU A 142 2.49 -10.04 -12.36
CA LEU A 142 2.54 -8.61 -12.68
C LEU A 142 1.97 -7.72 -11.57
N ASP A 143 0.95 -8.18 -10.84
CA ASP A 143 0.45 -7.47 -9.67
C ASP A 143 1.54 -7.40 -8.58
N ILE A 144 2.32 -8.48 -8.41
CA ILE A 144 3.46 -8.50 -7.46
C ILE A 144 4.48 -7.43 -7.81
N VAL A 145 4.91 -7.39 -9.07
CA VAL A 145 5.85 -6.38 -9.55
C VAL A 145 5.28 -4.98 -9.35
N PHE A 146 3.99 -4.80 -9.66
CA PHE A 146 3.34 -3.51 -9.51
C PHE A 146 3.33 -3.05 -8.05
N PHE A 147 2.76 -3.84 -7.14
CA PHE A 147 2.57 -3.40 -5.76
C PHE A 147 3.91 -3.20 -5.04
N LEU A 148 4.96 -3.94 -5.40
CA LEU A 148 6.30 -3.78 -4.84
C LEU A 148 7.06 -2.56 -5.39
N ALA A 149 7.03 -2.33 -6.71
CA ALA A 149 7.91 -1.35 -7.33
C ALA A 149 7.23 0.00 -7.59
N VAL A 150 5.99 -0.01 -8.08
CA VAL A 150 5.32 1.20 -8.57
C VAL A 150 5.06 2.21 -7.46
N PRO A 151 4.54 1.84 -6.28
CA PRO A 151 4.45 2.73 -5.12
C PRO A 151 5.77 3.46 -4.83
N SER A 152 6.88 2.75 -4.82
CA SER A 152 8.20 3.33 -4.55
C SER A 152 8.62 4.33 -5.64
N ILE A 153 8.41 4.00 -6.91
CA ILE A 153 8.70 4.89 -8.05
C ILE A 153 7.83 6.16 -7.97
N VAL A 154 6.54 6.02 -7.69
CA VAL A 154 5.61 7.14 -7.54
C VAL A 154 6.05 8.06 -6.40
N SER A 155 6.42 7.48 -5.25
CA SER A 155 6.88 8.27 -4.10
C SER A 155 8.18 9.02 -4.37
N ALA A 156 9.15 8.38 -5.05
CA ALA A 156 10.41 9.01 -5.44
C ALA A 156 10.16 10.17 -6.41
N THR A 157 9.27 9.96 -7.39
CA THR A 157 8.93 10.96 -8.40
C THR A 157 8.25 12.17 -7.75
N ALA A 158 7.29 11.95 -6.83
CA ALA A 158 6.63 13.02 -6.09
C ALA A 158 7.61 13.81 -5.21
N ALA A 159 8.52 13.11 -4.52
CA ALA A 159 9.59 13.73 -3.73
C ALA A 159 10.57 14.54 -4.61
N PHE A 160 10.88 14.04 -5.81
CA PHE A 160 11.77 14.74 -6.73
C PHE A 160 11.14 16.04 -7.23
N LEU A 161 9.84 16.01 -7.55
CA LEU A 161 9.09 17.19 -7.98
C LEU A 161 9.10 18.29 -6.91
N ILE A 162 8.81 17.96 -5.65
CA ILE A 162 8.80 18.96 -4.57
C ILE A 162 10.22 19.49 -4.31
N PHE A 163 11.24 18.62 -4.34
CA PHE A 163 12.64 19.03 -4.19
C PHE A 163 13.06 20.02 -5.27
N TYR A 164 12.72 19.75 -6.54
CA TYR A 164 13.02 20.63 -7.65
C TYR A 164 12.31 21.99 -7.54
N ILE A 165 11.03 22.00 -7.15
CA ILE A 165 10.26 23.24 -6.96
C ILE A 165 10.85 24.09 -5.83
N VAL A 166 11.27 23.48 -4.72
CA VAL A 166 11.87 24.22 -3.60
C VAL A 166 13.24 24.77 -3.97
N SER A 167 14.10 23.97 -4.60
CA SER A 167 15.44 24.39 -5.01
C SER A 167 15.42 25.50 -6.07
N SER A 168 14.49 25.44 -7.02
CA SER A 168 14.32 26.51 -8.01
C SER A 168 13.86 27.82 -7.37
N ARG A 169 12.98 27.77 -6.35
CA ARG A 169 12.56 28.97 -5.61
C ARG A 169 13.68 29.58 -4.79
N SER A 170 14.52 28.78 -4.12
CA SER A 170 15.65 29.31 -3.33
C SER A 170 16.67 30.02 -4.22
N LYS A 171 16.95 29.45 -5.40
CA LYS A 171 17.85 30.07 -6.38
C LYS A 171 17.31 31.41 -6.90
N ILE A 172 15.99 31.54 -7.07
CA ILE A 172 15.35 32.80 -7.47
C ILE A 172 15.44 33.86 -6.35
N SER A 173 15.33 33.47 -5.08
CA SER A 173 15.46 34.42 -3.96
C SER A 173 16.90 34.91 -3.80
N GLU A 174 17.90 34.04 -3.92
CA GLU A 174 19.33 34.42 -3.85
C GLU A 174 19.68 35.42 -4.96
N LEU A 175 19.24 35.16 -6.20
CA LEU A 175 19.45 36.09 -7.31
C LEU A 175 18.75 37.44 -7.12
N LYS A 176 17.62 37.48 -6.41
CA LYS A 176 16.94 38.74 -6.08
C LYS A 176 17.65 39.54 -4.99
N GLU A 177 18.21 38.88 -3.98
CA GLU A 177 19.03 39.53 -2.94
C GLU A 177 20.34 40.07 -3.49
N GLU A 178 21.03 39.35 -4.39
CA GLU A 178 22.24 39.87 -5.06
C GLU A 178 21.94 41.07 -5.97
N GLN A 179 20.79 41.07 -6.65
CA GLN A 179 20.43 42.12 -7.61
C GLN A 179 19.80 43.35 -6.95
N TYR A 180 19.21 43.20 -5.76
CA TYR A 180 18.65 44.28 -4.95
C TYR A 180 19.03 44.08 -3.48
N PRO A 181 20.31 44.35 -3.11
CA PRO A 181 20.70 44.30 -1.71
C PRO A 181 19.83 45.31 -0.94
N ALA A 182 19.09 44.83 0.05
CA ALA A 182 18.30 45.70 0.92
C ALA A 182 19.26 46.68 1.63
N TRP A 183 19.05 47.96 1.39
CA TRP A 183 19.80 49.09 1.97
C TRP A 183 19.31 49.41 3.38
#